data_AF-A0A9P8UBK8-F1
#
_entry.id   AF-A0A9P8UBK8-F1
#
_cell.length_a   1.000
_cell.length_b   1.000
_cell.length_c   1.000
_cell.angle_alpha   90.00
_cell.angle_beta   90.00
_cell.angle_gamma   90.00
#
_symmetry.space_group_name_H-M   'P 1'
#
loop_
_entity.id
_entity.type
_entity.pdbx_description
1 polymer ?
#
loop_
_entity_poly.entity_id
_entity_poly.type
_entity_poly.pdbx_seq_one_letter_code
_entity_poly.pdbx_strand_id
1 'polypeptide(L)'
;MAHDGVSHRILVVSIDIGTTSTAASYWIGFDSGNSEARDIRTIDDWPALKYNDRNQMKVPTLIDYGSESTTWGYMIPEGATRVPFIKLLMLDKNDLPLWLQDNDSINSAIVQLMRLGRSPMTVMADFRAVIGGVPADEAFRNLVKGQVGARVWENIDPRDRESNFHTGWDHNLKRNFDGTQERYDYCIGD
;
A
#
# COMPACT_ATOMS: atom_id res chain seq x y z
N MET A 1 -19.24 -35.45 -5.30
CA MET A 1 -19.36 -34.78 -3.99
C MET A 1 -20.07 -33.46 -4.26
N ALA A 2 -21.22 -33.25 -3.62
CA ALA A 2 -22.06 -32.09 -3.87
C ALA A 2 -21.37 -30.82 -3.33
N HIS A 3 -21.26 -29.78 -4.15
CA HIS A 3 -21.07 -28.43 -3.64
C HIS A 3 -22.40 -28.02 -3.02
N ASP A 4 -22.45 -27.89 -1.70
CA ASP A 4 -23.60 -27.30 -1.01
C ASP A 4 -23.85 -25.93 -1.62
N GLY A 5 -25.07 -25.68 -2.13
CA GLY A 5 -25.45 -24.50 -2.92
C GLY A 5 -25.47 -23.17 -2.14
N VAL A 6 -24.60 -23.01 -1.14
CA VAL A 6 -24.42 -21.79 -0.36
C VAL A 6 -23.35 -20.96 -1.06
N SER A 7 -23.74 -19.81 -1.61
CA SER A 7 -22.77 -18.84 -2.08
C SER A 7 -22.27 -17.98 -0.92
N HIS A 8 -20.96 -17.84 -0.82
CA HIS A 8 -20.30 -17.02 0.18
C HIS A 8 -20.06 -15.61 -0.35
N ARG A 9 -20.17 -14.62 0.54
CA ARG A 9 -19.76 -13.25 0.20
C ARG A 9 -18.25 -13.15 0.22
N ILE A 10 -17.70 -12.60 -0.85
CA ILE A 10 -16.28 -12.36 -1.03
C ILE A 10 -16.00 -10.86 -1.07
N LEU A 11 -14.86 -10.46 -0.49
CA LEU A 11 -14.31 -9.10 -0.57
C LEU A 11 -13.05 -9.14 -1.42
N VAL A 12 -13.03 -8.39 -2.51
CA VAL A 12 -11.84 -8.22 -3.34
C VAL A 12 -11.35 -6.80 -3.15
N VAL A 13 -10.08 -6.64 -2.76
CA VAL A 13 -9.42 -5.33 -2.60
C VAL A 13 -8.33 -5.20 -3.64
N SER A 14 -8.27 -4.05 -4.31
CA SER A 14 -7.15 -3.64 -5.14
C SER A 14 -6.53 -2.36 -4.56
N ILE A 15 -5.21 -2.27 -4.62
CA ILE A 15 -4.42 -1.12 -4.18
C ILE A 15 -3.44 -0.81 -5.31
N ASP A 16 -3.48 0.41 -5.82
CA ASP A 16 -2.49 0.94 -6.73
C ASP A 16 -1.48 1.74 -5.91
N ILE A 17 -0.25 1.25 -5.82
CA ILE A 17 0.86 1.98 -5.20
C ILE A 17 1.65 2.66 -6.33
N GLY A 18 1.25 3.90 -6.59
CA GLY A 18 1.90 4.77 -7.55
C GLY A 18 3.20 5.37 -7.02
N THR A 19 3.87 6.16 -7.85
CA THR A 19 5.08 6.88 -7.44
C THR A 19 4.78 8.05 -6.49
N THR A 20 3.65 8.73 -6.72
CA THR A 20 3.26 9.95 -5.99
C THR A 20 2.05 9.70 -5.09
N SER A 21 1.13 8.86 -5.53
CA SER A 21 -0.13 8.62 -4.86
C SER A 21 -0.46 7.14 -4.86
N THR A 22 -1.06 6.70 -3.76
CA THR A 22 -1.62 5.37 -3.55
C THR A 22 -3.14 5.48 -3.54
N ALA A 23 -3.83 4.53 -4.15
CA ALA A 23 -5.29 4.46 -4.14
C ALA A 23 -5.70 3.02 -3.84
N ALA A 24 -6.89 2.83 -3.28
CA ALA A 24 -7.46 1.51 -3.09
C ALA A 24 -8.92 1.50 -3.52
N SER A 25 -9.37 0.36 -4.03
CA SER A 25 -10.77 0.11 -4.32
C SER A 25 -11.13 -1.30 -3.90
N TYR A 26 -12.41 -1.52 -3.63
CA TYR A 26 -12.91 -2.82 -3.26
C TYR A 26 -14.21 -3.14 -3.97
N TRP A 27 -14.50 -4.43 -4.01
CA TRP A 27 -15.75 -4.98 -4.50
C TRP A 27 -16.21 -6.07 -3.55
N ILE A 28 -17.52 -6.12 -3.30
CA ILE A 28 -18.14 -7.17 -2.50
C ILE A 28 -19.15 -7.88 -3.38
N GLY A 29 -19.01 -9.19 -3.51
CA GLY A 29 -19.94 -10.01 -4.26
C GLY A 29 -20.00 -11.41 -3.70
N PHE A 30 -20.23 -12.36 -4.59
CA PHE A 30 -20.49 -13.75 -4.27
C PHE A 30 -19.53 -14.65 -5.05
N ASP A 31 -18.97 -15.65 -4.38
CA ASP A 31 -18.03 -16.63 -4.97
C ASP A 31 -18.63 -17.45 -6.11
N SER A 32 -19.95 -17.67 -6.09
CA SER A 32 -20.71 -18.33 -7.16
C SER A 32 -20.87 -17.47 -8.41
N GLY A 33 -20.36 -16.23 -8.37
CA GLY A 33 -20.55 -15.23 -9.40
C GLY A 33 -21.89 -14.50 -9.22
N ASN A 34 -21.83 -13.17 -9.28
CA ASN A 34 -22.97 -12.32 -9.56
C ASN A 34 -22.53 -11.30 -10.61
N SER A 35 -22.90 -11.54 -11.87
CA SER A 35 -22.45 -10.78 -13.05
C SER A 35 -22.99 -9.35 -13.13
N GLU A 36 -23.88 -8.94 -12.20
CA GLU A 36 -24.50 -7.62 -12.21
C GLU A 36 -23.88 -6.61 -11.25
N ALA A 37 -23.00 -7.05 -10.33
CA ALA A 37 -22.35 -6.15 -9.37
C ALA A 37 -21.19 -5.37 -10.03
N ARG A 38 -21.52 -4.29 -10.75
CA ARG A 38 -20.58 -3.28 -11.25
C ARG A 38 -20.14 -2.24 -10.20
N ASP A 39 -20.56 -2.41 -8.95
CA ASP A 39 -20.33 -1.44 -7.85
C ASP A 39 -18.93 -1.61 -7.24
N ILE A 40 -17.89 -1.30 -8.04
CA ILE A 40 -16.53 -1.12 -7.52
C ILE A 40 -16.52 0.20 -6.76
N ARG A 41 -16.10 0.16 -5.50
CA ARG A 41 -16.03 1.34 -4.63
C ARG A 41 -14.59 1.71 -4.37
N THR A 42 -14.28 2.99 -4.53
CA THR A 42 -12.97 3.54 -4.18
C THR A 42 -12.94 3.88 -2.70
N ILE A 43 -11.83 3.59 -2.02
CA ILE A 43 -11.56 4.09 -0.68
C ILE A 43 -11.20 5.57 -0.81
N ASP A 44 -12.02 6.41 -0.20
CA ASP A 44 -11.82 7.86 -0.22
C ASP A 44 -11.77 8.51 1.17
N ASP A 45 -11.93 7.80 2.29
CA ASP A 45 -11.83 8.33 3.66
C ASP A 45 -10.55 7.86 4.36
N TRP A 46 -9.40 8.36 3.90
CA TRP A 46 -8.10 7.95 4.42
C TRP A 46 -7.80 8.57 5.79
N PRO A 47 -7.05 7.89 6.67
CA PRO A 47 -6.53 8.51 7.88
C PRO A 47 -5.73 9.79 7.57
N ALA A 48 -6.08 10.88 8.24
CA ALA A 48 -5.44 12.17 8.04
C ALA A 48 -5.45 13.02 9.33
N LEU A 49 -4.39 13.82 9.52
CA LEU A 49 -4.31 14.80 10.61
C LEU A 49 -5.31 15.94 10.42
N LYS A 50 -5.52 16.39 9.17
CA LYS A 50 -6.45 17.48 8.83
C LYS A 50 -7.75 16.91 8.29
N TYR A 51 -8.88 17.47 8.73
CA TYR A 51 -10.21 17.01 8.32
C TYR A 51 -10.42 17.06 6.80
N ASN A 52 -9.93 18.11 6.14
CA ASN A 52 -10.09 18.30 4.69
C ASN A 52 -9.28 17.31 3.83
N ASP A 53 -8.35 16.58 4.44
CA ASP A 53 -7.47 15.63 3.75
C ASP A 53 -7.99 14.17 3.85
N ARG A 54 -9.08 13.92 4.59
CA ARG A 54 -9.65 12.57 4.74
C ARG A 54 -10.34 12.08 3.48
N ASN A 55 -11.20 12.92 2.90
CA ASN A 55 -12.09 12.59 1.78
C ASN A 55 -11.40 12.69 0.39
N GLN A 56 -10.30 11.99 0.21
CA GLN A 56 -9.48 12.00 -1.00
C GLN A 56 -9.49 10.63 -1.67
N MET A 57 -9.73 10.54 -2.98
CA MET A 57 -9.71 9.25 -3.72
C MET A 57 -8.34 8.54 -3.72
N LYS A 58 -7.30 9.24 -3.27
CA LYS A 58 -5.92 8.78 -3.23
C LYS A 58 -5.17 9.51 -2.13
N VAL A 59 -4.13 8.86 -1.61
CA VAL A 59 -3.29 9.33 -0.52
C VAL A 59 -1.83 9.43 -0.98
N PRO A 60 -1.02 10.38 -0.50
CA PRO A 60 0.38 10.48 -0.90
C PRO A 60 1.18 9.20 -0.60
N THR A 61 2.05 8.79 -1.55
CA THR A 61 2.96 7.63 -1.36
C THR A 61 4.23 8.09 -0.68
N LEU A 62 4.14 8.23 0.63
CA LEU A 62 5.21 8.70 1.50
C LEU A 62 5.03 8.12 2.90
N ILE A 63 6.16 7.89 3.56
CA ILE A 63 6.25 7.32 4.91
C ILE A 63 7.28 8.08 5.73
N ASP A 64 6.98 8.27 7.01
CA ASP A 64 7.84 8.90 8.01
C ASP A 64 8.02 7.91 9.17
N TYR A 65 9.26 7.74 9.59
CA TYR A 65 9.64 6.91 10.74
C TYR A 65 9.83 7.82 11.95
N GLY A 66 8.71 8.39 12.43
CA GLY A 66 8.70 9.23 13.62
C GLY A 66 9.17 8.50 14.87
N SER A 67 9.47 9.25 15.93
CA SER A 67 10.01 8.70 17.19
C SER A 67 9.04 7.79 17.95
N GLU A 68 7.73 8.03 17.81
CA GLU A 68 6.69 7.30 18.54
C GLU A 68 6.00 6.23 17.67
N SER A 69 5.77 6.54 16.40
CA SER A 69 5.12 5.64 15.46
C SER A 69 5.48 5.98 14.02
N THR A 70 5.32 5.00 13.14
CA THR A 70 5.44 5.20 11.69
C THR A 70 4.17 5.85 11.18
N THR A 71 4.30 7.01 10.53
CA THR A 71 3.18 7.72 9.90
C THR A 71 3.32 7.70 8.38
N TRP A 72 2.21 7.87 7.67
CA TRP A 72 2.19 7.79 6.22
C TRP A 72 1.09 8.66 5.62
N GLY A 73 1.22 8.98 4.33
CA GLY A 73 0.19 9.73 3.62
C GLY A 73 -0.14 11.07 4.28
N TYR A 74 -1.44 11.31 4.49
CA TYR A 74 -1.94 12.52 5.14
C TYR A 74 -1.79 12.52 6.67
N MET A 75 -1.24 11.45 7.27
CA MET A 75 -0.90 11.41 8.69
C MET A 75 0.47 11.98 9.01
N ILE A 76 1.31 12.24 8.00
CA ILE A 76 2.65 12.79 8.21
C ILE A 76 2.54 14.26 8.66
N PRO A 77 3.08 14.64 9.84
CA PRO A 77 3.10 16.02 10.29
C PRO A 77 3.87 16.95 9.35
N GLU A 78 3.48 18.22 9.34
CA GLU A 78 4.22 19.23 8.59
C GLU A 78 5.65 19.38 9.16
N GLY A 79 6.64 19.35 8.27
CA GLY A 79 8.06 19.41 8.65
C GLY A 79 8.71 18.08 9.04
N ALA A 80 7.95 16.97 9.10
CA ALA A 80 8.52 15.65 9.35
C ALA A 80 9.42 15.16 8.20
N THR A 81 10.40 14.30 8.54
CA THR A 81 11.32 13.71 7.56
C THR A 81 10.67 12.51 6.90
N ARG A 82 10.25 12.66 5.65
CA ARG A 82 9.48 11.64 4.91
C ARG A 82 10.23 11.14 3.70
N VAL A 83 10.11 9.84 3.42
CA VAL A 83 10.66 9.21 2.21
C VAL A 83 9.60 9.23 1.09
N PRO A 84 9.74 10.09 0.06
CA PRO A 84 8.89 10.05 -1.13
C PRO A 84 9.45 9.08 -2.18
N PHE A 85 8.70 8.88 -3.28
CA PHE A 85 9.18 8.19 -4.49
C PHE A 85 9.70 6.76 -4.27
N ILE A 86 9.21 6.06 -3.24
CA ILE A 86 9.67 4.71 -2.85
C ILE A 86 9.76 3.78 -4.06
N LYS A 87 8.78 3.84 -4.98
CA LYS A 87 8.76 3.05 -6.22
C LYS A 87 9.93 3.31 -7.17
N LEU A 88 10.39 4.56 -7.28
CA LEU A 88 11.56 4.91 -8.10
C LEU A 88 12.86 4.51 -7.40
N LEU A 89 12.90 4.57 -6.06
CA LEU A 89 14.08 4.15 -5.28
C LEU A 89 14.34 2.63 -5.37
N MET A 90 13.33 1.84 -5.74
CA MET A 90 13.48 0.39 -6.00
C MET A 90 14.05 0.06 -7.38
N LEU A 91 14.36 1.05 -8.22
CA LEU A 91 14.99 0.87 -9.52
C LEU A 91 16.48 1.16 -9.40
N ASP A 92 17.29 0.49 -10.23
CA ASP A 92 18.67 0.92 -10.42
C ASP A 92 18.67 2.35 -10.99
N LYS A 93 19.62 3.19 -10.54
CA LYS A 93 19.74 4.57 -11.02
C LYS A 93 19.88 4.61 -12.54
N ASN A 94 20.55 3.65 -13.15
CA ASN A 94 20.77 3.57 -14.59
C ASN A 94 19.49 3.23 -15.38
N ASP A 95 18.51 2.60 -14.73
CA ASP A 95 17.20 2.29 -15.32
C ASP A 95 16.24 3.50 -15.31
N LEU A 96 16.58 4.55 -14.55
CA LEU A 96 15.80 5.78 -14.57
C LEU A 96 16.04 6.56 -15.87
N PRO A 97 15.02 7.24 -16.41
CA PRO A 97 15.20 8.23 -17.47
C PRO A 97 16.30 9.23 -17.11
N LEU A 98 17.15 9.62 -18.07
CA LEU A 98 18.31 10.50 -17.84
C LEU A 98 18.00 11.75 -17.01
N TRP A 99 16.83 12.36 -17.23
CA TRP A 99 16.40 13.57 -16.52
C TRP A 99 16.00 13.32 -15.04
N LEU A 100 15.78 12.06 -14.64
CA LEU A 100 15.52 11.64 -13.26
C LEU A 100 16.79 11.18 -12.54
N GLN A 101 17.85 10.80 -13.26
CA GLN A 101 19.06 10.25 -12.66
C GLN A 101 19.69 11.25 -11.69
N ASP A 102 19.80 12.53 -12.06
CA ASP A 102 20.39 13.56 -11.19
C ASP A 102 19.34 14.53 -10.63
N ASN A 103 18.12 14.05 -10.40
CA ASN A 103 17.06 14.86 -9.82
C ASN A 103 17.29 15.07 -8.31
N ASP A 104 17.31 16.32 -7.86
CA ASP A 104 17.51 16.69 -6.45
C ASP A 104 16.53 16.02 -5.48
N SER A 105 15.28 15.81 -5.91
CA SER A 105 14.26 15.19 -5.05
C SER A 105 14.51 13.69 -4.88
N ILE A 106 15.01 13.00 -5.91
CA ILE A 106 15.41 11.59 -5.83
C ILE A 106 16.68 11.46 -4.99
N ASN A 107 17.69 12.31 -5.24
CA ASN A 107 18.94 12.31 -4.47
C ASN A 107 18.66 12.58 -2.98
N SER A 108 17.78 13.52 -2.65
CA SER A 108 17.36 13.79 -1.28
C SER A 108 16.67 12.58 -0.63
N ALA A 109 15.80 11.87 -1.37
CA ALA A 109 15.16 10.66 -0.87
C ALA A 109 16.17 9.51 -0.63
N ILE A 110 17.17 9.36 -1.51
CA ILE A 110 18.28 8.42 -1.35
C ILE A 110 19.09 8.74 -0.08
N VAL A 111 19.43 10.01 0.16
CA VAL A 111 20.14 10.44 1.39
C VAL A 111 19.30 10.13 2.63
N GLN A 112 17.98 10.28 2.57
CA GLN A 112 17.10 9.93 3.68
C GLN A 112 17.11 8.42 3.97
N LEU A 113 17.08 7.57 2.94
CA LEU A 113 17.22 6.12 3.11
C LEU A 113 18.55 5.75 3.79
N MET A 114 19.64 6.37 3.37
CA MET A 114 20.96 6.15 3.99
C MET A 114 20.97 6.55 5.47
N ARG A 115 20.39 7.70 5.82
CA ARG A 115 20.29 8.16 7.22
C ARG A 115 19.43 7.22 8.08
N LEU A 116 18.39 6.65 7.50
CA LEU A 116 17.52 5.68 8.16
C LEU A 116 18.16 4.28 8.26
N GLY A 117 19.23 4.01 7.51
CA GLY A 117 19.83 2.68 7.41
C GLY A 117 18.87 1.63 6.82
N ARG A 118 17.94 2.05 5.94
CA ARG A 118 16.91 1.18 5.35
C ARG A 118 17.08 1.08 3.84
N SER A 119 16.84 -0.12 3.30
CA SER A 119 16.77 -0.32 1.85
C SER A 119 15.45 0.20 1.28
N PRO A 120 15.39 0.59 -0.01
CA PRO A 120 14.12 0.90 -0.68
C PRO A 120 13.08 -0.21 -0.57
N MET A 121 13.52 -1.47 -0.63
CA MET A 121 12.67 -2.66 -0.48
C MET A 121 12.04 -2.74 0.92
N THR A 122 12.83 -2.51 1.97
CA THR A 122 12.34 -2.46 3.36
C THR A 122 11.30 -1.36 3.51
N VAL A 123 11.58 -0.15 2.99
CA VAL A 123 10.63 0.97 3.08
C VAL A 123 9.34 0.70 2.30
N MET A 124 9.41 0.02 1.16
CA MET A 124 8.22 -0.42 0.43
C MET A 124 7.42 -1.47 1.21
N ALA A 125 8.08 -2.42 1.87
CA ALA A 125 7.42 -3.41 2.72
C ALA A 125 6.74 -2.74 3.93
N ASP A 126 7.43 -1.82 4.59
CA ASP A 126 6.89 -1.04 5.71
C ASP A 126 5.70 -0.19 5.25
N PHE A 127 5.81 0.50 4.11
CA PHE A 127 4.70 1.26 3.53
C PHE A 127 3.51 0.37 3.22
N ARG A 128 3.73 -0.81 2.61
CA ARG A 128 2.67 -1.79 2.38
C ARG A 128 2.01 -2.23 3.68
N ALA A 129 2.78 -2.50 4.72
CA ALA A 129 2.26 -2.93 6.01
C ALA A 129 1.30 -1.89 6.60
N VAL A 130 1.69 -0.61 6.61
CA VAL A 130 0.86 0.46 7.19
C VAL A 130 -0.37 0.83 6.36
N ILE A 131 -0.38 0.54 5.05
CA ILE A 131 -1.57 0.76 4.20
C ILE A 131 -2.50 -0.45 4.08
N GLY A 132 -2.07 -1.68 4.39
CA GLY A 132 -2.93 -2.87 4.29
C GLY A 132 -2.29 -4.25 4.14
N GLY A 133 -0.97 -4.40 4.19
CA GLY A 133 -0.25 -5.66 3.90
C GLY A 133 0.27 -6.43 5.12
N VAL A 134 -0.59 -7.26 5.72
CA VAL A 134 -0.35 -8.49 6.51
C VAL A 134 0.23 -8.42 7.96
N PRO A 135 -0.39 -9.10 8.96
CA PRO A 135 -1.81 -9.40 9.09
C PRO A 135 -2.54 -8.10 9.32
N ALA A 136 -3.57 -7.83 8.52
CA ALA A 136 -4.21 -6.53 8.44
C ALA A 136 -4.20 -5.77 9.77
N ASP A 137 -3.48 -4.65 9.76
CA ASP A 137 -3.56 -3.68 10.84
C ASP A 137 -5.05 -3.46 11.11
N GLU A 138 -5.41 -3.53 12.39
CA GLU A 138 -6.75 -3.22 12.87
C GLU A 138 -7.25 -1.89 12.27
N ALA A 139 -6.34 -0.95 12.01
CA ALA A 139 -6.66 0.30 11.32
C ALA A 139 -7.23 0.09 9.91
N PHE A 140 -6.59 -0.71 9.05
CA PHE A 140 -7.09 -0.96 7.69
C PHE A 140 -8.34 -1.84 7.72
N ARG A 141 -8.42 -2.83 8.62
CA ARG A 141 -9.66 -3.61 8.81
C ARG A 141 -10.81 -2.72 9.26
N ASN A 142 -10.57 -1.82 10.21
CA ASN A 142 -11.58 -0.88 10.70
C ASN A 142 -11.97 0.14 9.64
N LEU A 143 -11.03 0.58 8.81
CA LEU A 143 -11.32 1.41 7.65
C LEU A 143 -12.26 0.69 6.67
N VAL A 144 -11.88 -0.51 6.21
CA VAL A 144 -12.73 -1.29 5.30
C VAL A 144 -14.06 -1.62 5.97
N LYS A 145 -14.08 -2.06 7.24
CA LYS A 145 -15.31 -2.33 8.00
C LYS A 145 -16.22 -1.11 8.11
N GLY A 146 -15.64 0.08 8.32
CA GLY A 146 -16.36 1.35 8.34
C GLY A 146 -17.00 1.65 6.98
N GLN A 147 -16.26 1.44 5.89
CA GLN A 147 -16.70 1.68 4.52
C GLN A 147 -17.78 0.68 4.05
N VAL A 148 -17.63 -0.60 4.36
CA VAL A 148 -18.59 -1.64 3.96
C VAL A 148 -19.80 -1.74 4.89
N GLY A 149 -19.65 -1.27 6.13
CA GLY A 149 -20.64 -1.39 7.19
C GLY A 149 -20.60 -2.72 7.94
N ALA A 150 -20.77 -2.68 9.26
CA ALA A 150 -20.61 -3.83 10.15
C ALA A 150 -21.47 -5.05 9.76
N ARG A 151 -22.71 -4.83 9.32
CA ARG A 151 -23.62 -5.93 8.91
C ARG A 151 -23.12 -6.66 7.66
N VAL A 152 -22.54 -5.95 6.71
CA VAL A 152 -21.98 -6.58 5.50
C VAL A 152 -20.69 -7.31 5.87
N TRP A 153 -19.84 -6.68 6.68
CA TRP A 153 -18.59 -7.24 7.17
C TRP A 153 -18.76 -8.60 7.85
N GLU A 154 -19.73 -8.77 8.75
CA GLU A 154 -19.95 -10.04 9.45
C GLU A 154 -20.45 -11.19 8.55
N ASN A 155 -20.94 -10.87 7.35
CA ASN A 155 -21.41 -11.88 6.40
C ASN A 155 -20.37 -12.23 5.32
N ILE A 156 -19.17 -11.61 5.34
CA ILE A 156 -18.03 -11.98 4.48
C ILE A 156 -17.42 -13.27 5.02
N ASP A 157 -17.03 -14.20 4.14
CA ASP A 157 -16.36 -15.44 4.53
C ASP A 157 -15.18 -15.14 5.48
N PRO A 158 -15.08 -15.77 6.66
CA PRO A 158 -13.96 -15.56 7.58
C PRO A 158 -12.59 -15.72 6.93
N ARG A 159 -12.46 -16.60 5.93
CA ARG A 159 -11.23 -16.80 5.16
C ARG A 159 -10.93 -15.64 4.23
N ASP A 160 -11.93 -14.88 3.76
CA ASP A 160 -11.72 -13.68 2.95
C ASP A 160 -11.45 -12.44 3.81
N ARG A 161 -12.01 -12.41 5.03
CA ARG A 161 -11.65 -11.40 6.04
C ARG A 161 -10.19 -11.50 6.47
N GLU A 162 -9.62 -12.71 6.40
CA GLU A 162 -8.24 -12.99 6.81
C GLU A 162 -7.28 -13.14 5.60
N SER A 163 -7.60 -13.91 4.57
CA SER A 163 -6.60 -14.33 3.55
C SER A 163 -6.31 -13.31 2.44
N ASN A 164 -7.24 -12.41 2.10
CA ASN A 164 -7.00 -11.34 1.12
C ASN A 164 -5.87 -10.38 1.54
N PHE A 165 -5.51 -10.41 2.82
CA PHE A 165 -4.45 -9.61 3.41
C PHE A 165 -3.18 -10.39 3.68
N HIS A 166 -3.04 -11.66 3.28
CA HIS A 166 -1.92 -12.49 3.74
C HIS A 166 -1.01 -13.09 2.68
N THR A 167 -1.47 -13.40 1.46
CA THR A 167 -0.67 -14.31 0.59
C THR A 167 -0.75 -14.08 -0.92
N GLY A 168 -1.72 -13.31 -1.44
CA GLY A 168 -1.89 -13.15 -2.89
C GLY A 168 -1.17 -11.96 -3.54
N TRP A 169 -0.71 -11.01 -2.72
CA TRP A 169 -0.28 -9.69 -3.19
C TRP A 169 1.10 -9.66 -3.87
N ASP A 170 2.01 -10.57 -3.53
CA ASP A 170 3.40 -10.49 -3.98
C ASP A 170 3.66 -11.02 -5.41
N HIS A 171 2.81 -11.91 -5.93
CA HIS A 171 3.09 -12.60 -7.19
C HIS A 171 2.82 -11.77 -8.46
N ASN A 172 2.17 -10.61 -8.35
CA ASN A 172 1.79 -9.79 -9.52
C ASN A 172 2.49 -8.43 -9.60
N LEU A 173 3.31 -8.07 -8.62
CA LEU A 173 3.92 -6.74 -8.60
C LEU A 173 5.09 -6.59 -9.56
N LYS A 174 5.77 -7.67 -9.95
CA LYS A 174 6.78 -7.67 -11.00
C LYS A 174 6.98 -9.09 -11.55
N ARG A 175 6.48 -9.40 -12.75
CA ARG A 175 6.86 -10.64 -13.47
C ARG A 175 8.38 -10.76 -13.74
N ASN A 176 9.14 -9.68 -13.53
CA ASN A 176 10.57 -9.57 -13.85
C ASN A 176 11.44 -9.18 -12.64
N PHE A 177 11.01 -9.40 -11.39
CA PHE A 177 11.85 -9.12 -10.21
C PHE A 177 11.74 -10.27 -9.23
N ASP A 178 12.86 -10.96 -9.06
CA ASP A 178 12.95 -12.22 -8.30
C ASP A 178 13.36 -12.01 -6.84
N GLY A 179 13.47 -10.75 -6.38
CA GLY A 179 13.83 -10.42 -5.01
C GLY A 179 15.29 -10.73 -4.62
N THR A 180 16.16 -11.10 -5.56
CA THR A 180 17.55 -11.49 -5.26
C THR A 180 18.57 -10.36 -5.36
N GLN A 181 18.19 -9.17 -5.84
CA GLN A 181 19.08 -8.01 -5.92
C GLN A 181 19.19 -7.28 -4.56
N GLU A 182 19.75 -7.95 -3.57
CA GLU A 182 20.38 -7.28 -2.41
C GLU A 182 21.78 -6.81 -2.80
N ARG A 183 21.87 -5.72 -3.58
CA ARG A 183 23.11 -4.94 -3.64
C ARG A 183 22.83 -3.50 -4.06
N TYR A 184 22.32 -2.72 -3.13
CA TYR A 184 22.34 -1.26 -3.24
C TYR A 184 23.66 -0.76 -2.62
N ASP A 185 24.76 -0.90 -3.37
CA ASP A 185 26.03 -0.31 -2.99
C ASP A 185 25.95 1.21 -3.26
N TYR A 186 25.31 1.96 -2.34
CA TYR A 186 25.45 3.42 -2.32
C TYR A 186 26.87 3.73 -1.82
N CYS A 187 27.82 3.86 -2.75
CA CYS A 187 29.19 4.21 -2.41
C CYS A 187 29.25 5.56 -1.67
N ILE A 188 29.89 5.57 -0.51
CA ILE A 188 30.32 6.79 0.18
C ILE A 188 31.49 7.35 -0.63
N GLY A 189 31.33 8.56 -1.17
CA GLY A 189 32.47 9.35 -1.58
C GLY A 189 33.09 9.98 -0.35
N ASP A 190 34.34 9.65 -0.08
CA ASP A 190 35.20 10.32 0.91
C ASP A 190 35.43 11.81 0.57
#